data_AF-A0A8B9K5G1-F1
#
_entry.id   AF-A0A8B9K5G1-F1
#
_cell.length_a   1.000
_cell.length_b   1.000
_cell.length_c   1.000
_cell.angle_alpha   90.00
_cell.angle_beta   90.00
_cell.angle_gamma   90.00
#
_symmetry.space_group_name_H-M   'P 1'
#
loop_
_entity.id
_entity.type
_entity.pdbx_description
1 polymer ?
#
loop_
_entity_poly.entity_id
_entity_poly.type
_entity_poly.pdbx_seq_one_letter_code
_entity_poly.pdbx_strand_id
1 'polypeptide(L)'
;MERYLNEKDYLIIIIISLKYFETVTGANMSPECDERTSNTVYIHKQLQSEFIQNGCKNFRFIPVLFPGAKKSYVPTWLQNTHIYSWPKDRDDILRRLLRVEKYNPPPIGPLPTIVSVPI
;
A
#
# COMPACT_ATOMS: atom_id res chain seq x y z
N MET A 1 -12.73 12.03 -10.18
CA MET A 1 -11.50 11.24 -9.93
C MET A 1 -10.56 11.98 -8.98
N GLU A 2 -10.27 13.26 -9.21
CA GLU A 2 -9.34 14.07 -8.40
C GLU A 2 -9.68 14.14 -6.90
N ARG A 3 -10.97 14.18 -6.55
CA ARG A 3 -11.42 14.18 -5.15
C ARG A 3 -10.83 13.02 -4.33
N TYR A 4 -10.82 11.80 -4.87
CA TYR A 4 -10.29 10.62 -4.20
C TYR A 4 -8.76 10.64 -4.09
N LEU A 5 -8.10 11.34 -5.01
CA LEU A 5 -6.65 11.54 -5.00
C LEU A 5 -6.24 12.66 -4.04
N ASN A 6 -7.11 13.63 -3.75
CA ASN A 6 -6.76 14.76 -2.88
C ASN A 6 -7.19 14.54 -1.41
N GLU A 7 -8.29 13.84 -1.16
CA GLU A 7 -8.76 13.58 0.21
C GLU A 7 -7.90 12.49 0.89
N LYS A 8 -7.25 12.85 2.01
CA LYS A 8 -6.31 11.96 2.72
C LYS A 8 -6.99 10.80 3.48
N ASP A 9 -8.31 10.85 3.64
CA ASP A 9 -9.07 9.81 4.34
C ASP A 9 -9.30 8.54 3.51
N TYR A 10 -9.19 8.63 2.18
CA TYR A 10 -9.34 7.46 1.33
C TYR A 10 -8.07 6.62 1.29
N LEU A 11 -8.26 5.31 1.36
CA LEU A 11 -7.24 4.32 1.06
C LEU A 11 -7.27 4.02 -0.44
N ILE A 12 -6.09 3.93 -1.07
CA ILE A 12 -5.94 3.67 -2.50
C ILE A 12 -5.32 2.29 -2.68
N ILE A 13 -6.09 1.38 -3.25
CA ILE A 13 -5.61 0.04 -3.62
C ILE A 13 -4.93 0.14 -4.98
N ILE A 14 -3.68 -0.29 -5.04
CA ILE A 14 -2.90 -0.32 -6.27
C ILE A 14 -2.70 -1.78 -6.66
N ILE A 15 -3.42 -2.22 -7.69
CA ILE A 15 -3.30 -3.59 -8.20
C ILE A 15 -2.06 -3.69 -9.08
N ILE A 16 -1.08 -4.46 -8.61
CA ILE A 16 0.15 -4.73 -9.33
C ILE A 16 -0.03 -5.99 -10.17
N SER A 17 0.02 -5.78 -11.49
CA SER A 17 -0.01 -6.81 -12.53
C SER A 17 1.11 -6.56 -13.53
N LEU A 18 1.43 -7.55 -14.36
CA LEU A 18 2.42 -7.39 -15.44
C LEU A 18 2.05 -6.22 -16.37
N LYS A 19 0.77 -6.13 -16.78
CA LYS A 19 0.28 -5.05 -17.63
C LYS A 19 0.43 -3.66 -17.00
N TYR A 20 0.16 -3.55 -15.70
CA TYR A 20 0.36 -2.29 -14.97
C TYR A 20 1.83 -1.88 -15.00
N PHE A 21 2.74 -2.81 -14.71
CA PHE A 21 4.18 -2.57 -14.71
C PHE A 21 4.68 -2.11 -16.09
N GLU A 22 4.34 -2.83 -17.16
CA GLU A 22 4.73 -2.47 -18.52
C GLU A 22 4.22 -1.08 -18.93
N THR A 23 2.99 -0.74 -18.51
CA THR A 23 2.37 0.56 -18.75
C THR A 23 3.13 1.70 -18.05
N VAL A 24 3.49 1.53 -16.77
CA VAL A 24 4.14 2.60 -16.00
C VAL A 24 5.65 2.70 -16.28
N THR A 25 6.29 1.60 -16.68
CA THR A 25 7.71 1.56 -17.07
C THR A 25 7.92 2.01 -18.52
N GLY A 26 6.86 2.11 -19.33
CA GLY A 26 6.95 2.51 -20.73
C GLY A 26 7.60 1.43 -21.63
N ALA A 27 7.56 0.16 -21.21
CA ALA A 27 8.18 -0.93 -21.96
C ALA A 27 7.41 -1.30 -23.25
N ASN A 28 6.12 -0.93 -23.33
CA ASN A 28 5.22 -1.22 -24.46
C ASN A 28 4.74 0.06 -25.16
N MET A 29 5.62 1.03 -25.42
CA MET A 29 5.28 2.23 -26.21
C MET A 29 5.18 1.85 -27.71
N SER A 30 4.18 1.06 -28.06
CA SER A 30 3.63 1.01 -29.43
C SER A 30 2.95 2.36 -29.72
N PRO A 31 3.05 2.92 -30.94
CA PRO A 31 2.53 4.25 -31.29
C PRO A 31 0.99 4.38 -31.23
N GLU A 32 0.25 3.31 -30.93
CA GLU A 32 -1.19 3.36 -30.63
C GLU A 32 -1.39 3.74 -29.15
N CYS A 33 -1.14 5.00 -28.82
CA CYS A 33 -1.23 5.52 -27.46
C CYS A 33 -2.70 5.68 -27.04
N ASP A 34 -3.30 4.58 -26.58
CA ASP A 34 -4.64 4.56 -25.97
C ASP A 34 -4.75 5.57 -24.81
N GLU A 35 -5.82 6.37 -24.77
CA GLU A 35 -6.13 7.31 -23.68
C GLU A 35 -6.05 6.67 -22.29
N ARG A 36 -6.39 5.37 -22.19
CA ARG A 36 -6.31 4.58 -20.95
C ARG A 36 -4.89 4.42 -20.41
N THR A 37 -3.92 4.28 -21.30
CA THR A 37 -2.49 4.18 -20.95
C THR A 37 -2.01 5.51 -20.38
N SER A 38 -2.38 6.62 -21.03
CA SER A 38 -2.09 7.99 -20.56
C SER A 38 -2.69 8.27 -19.18
N ASN A 39 -3.95 7.88 -18.95
CA ASN A 39 -4.61 8.04 -17.65
C ASN A 39 -3.91 7.25 -16.54
N THR A 40 -3.51 6.00 -16.83
CA THR A 40 -2.83 5.14 -15.86
C THR A 40 -1.47 5.73 -15.47
N VAL A 41 -0.69 6.20 -16.45
CA VAL A 41 0.61 6.84 -16.22
C VAL A 41 0.46 8.14 -15.44
N TYR A 42 -0.56 8.95 -15.76
CA TYR A 42 -0.85 10.19 -15.06
C TYR A 42 -1.15 9.94 -13.57
N ILE A 43 -2.10 9.03 -13.28
CA ILE A 43 -2.47 8.68 -11.90
C ILE A 43 -1.24 8.13 -11.15
N HIS A 44 -0.44 7.26 -11.79
CA HIS A 44 0.80 6.74 -11.20
C HIS A 44 1.77 7.87 -10.80
N LYS A 45 2.04 8.83 -11.70
CA LYS A 45 2.95 9.96 -11.44
C LYS A 45 2.42 10.89 -10.34
N GLN A 46 1.11 11.10 -10.29
CA GLN A 46 0.47 11.92 -9.26
C GLN A 46 0.62 11.26 -7.88
N LEU A 47 0.36 9.96 -7.77
CA LEU A 47 0.54 9.21 -6.53
C LEU A 47 2.01 9.17 -6.09
N GLN A 48 2.94 9.02 -7.04
CA GLN A 48 4.37 9.08 -6.77
C GLN A 48 4.78 10.45 -6.19
N SER A 49 4.31 11.54 -6.78
CA SER A 49 4.58 12.90 -6.31
C SER A 49 4.08 13.11 -4.89
N GLU A 50 2.87 12.63 -4.60
CA GLU A 50 2.29 12.70 -3.25
C GLU A 50 3.08 11.87 -2.23
N PHE A 51 3.54 10.67 -2.60
CA PHE A 51 4.37 9.84 -1.73
C PHE A 51 5.67 10.57 -1.33
N ILE A 52 6.31 11.23 -2.29
CA ILE A 52 7.53 12.01 -2.07
C ILE A 52 7.22 13.23 -1.19
N GLN A 53 6.15 13.97 -1.47
CA GLN A 53 5.73 15.14 -0.68
C GLN A 53 5.36 14.80 0.77
N ASN A 54 4.80 13.60 1.01
CA ASN A 54 4.52 13.09 2.36
C ASN A 54 5.79 12.55 3.06
N GLY A 55 6.99 12.76 2.51
CA GLY A 55 8.26 12.33 3.09
C GLY A 55 8.46 10.82 3.05
N CYS A 56 7.98 10.16 1.98
CA CYS A 56 8.05 8.71 1.78
C CYS A 56 7.33 7.88 2.87
N LYS A 57 6.38 8.50 3.58
CA LYS A 57 5.54 7.81 4.56
C LYS A 57 4.26 7.33 3.89
N ASN A 58 4.03 6.02 3.94
CA ASN A 58 2.81 5.43 3.38
C ASN A 58 1.67 5.42 4.40
N PHE A 59 0.76 6.38 4.29
CA PHE A 59 -0.44 6.41 5.13
C PHE A 59 -1.66 5.76 4.47
N ARG A 60 -1.72 5.71 3.14
CA ARG A 60 -2.96 5.37 2.42
C ARG A 60 -2.84 4.43 1.22
N PHE A 61 -1.64 4.13 0.75
CA PHE A 61 -1.46 3.23 -0.39
C PHE A 61 -1.43 1.78 0.06
N ILE A 62 -2.19 0.93 -0.63
CA ILE A 62 -2.27 -0.51 -0.40
C ILE A 62 -1.86 -1.21 -1.68
N PRO A 63 -0.55 -1.46 -1.90
CA PRO A 63 -0.09 -2.21 -3.05
C PRO A 63 -0.44 -3.69 -2.90
N VAL A 64 -1.15 -4.24 -3.88
CA VAL A 64 -1.61 -5.62 -3.91
C VAL A 64 -1.04 -6.33 -5.14
N LEU A 65 -0.19 -7.32 -4.92
CA LEU A 65 0.31 -8.23 -5.94
C LEU A 65 -0.78 -9.22 -6.34
N PHE A 66 -1.19 -9.19 -7.60
CA PHE A 66 -2.15 -10.15 -8.14
C PHE A 66 -1.45 -11.48 -8.47
N PRO A 67 -2.18 -12.62 -8.51
CA PRO A 67 -1.61 -13.89 -8.92
C PRO A 67 -0.86 -13.79 -10.26
N GLY A 68 0.36 -14.33 -10.31
CA GLY A 68 1.26 -14.23 -11.47
C GLY A 68 2.09 -12.94 -11.55
N ALA A 69 1.82 -11.94 -10.70
CA ALA A 69 2.68 -10.77 -10.57
C ALA A 69 3.91 -11.08 -9.70
N LYS A 70 5.06 -10.53 -10.09
CA LYS A 70 6.32 -10.63 -9.33
C LYS A 70 6.52 -9.38 -8.48
N LYS A 71 7.25 -9.51 -7.37
CA LYS A 71 7.64 -8.36 -6.54
C LYS A 71 8.45 -7.32 -7.32
N SER A 72 9.18 -7.73 -8.37
CA SER A 72 9.89 -6.83 -9.28
C SER A 72 8.98 -5.90 -10.09
N TYR A 73 7.68 -6.22 -10.21
CA TYR A 73 6.70 -5.38 -10.90
C TYR A 73 6.21 -4.22 -10.01
N VAL A 74 6.56 -4.22 -8.72
CA VAL A 74 6.17 -3.16 -7.79
C VAL A 74 7.05 -1.93 -8.06
N PRO A 75 6.45 -0.74 -8.25
CA PRO A 75 7.20 0.49 -8.43
C PRO A 75 8.19 0.74 -7.31
N THR A 76 9.40 1.20 -7.63
CA THR A 76 10.49 1.39 -6.66
C THR A 76 10.09 2.25 -5.46
N TRP A 77 9.29 3.30 -5.69
CA TRP A 77 8.79 4.16 -4.63
C TRP A 77 7.80 3.47 -3.67
N LEU A 78 7.18 2.35 -4.06
CA LEU A 78 6.31 1.54 -3.21
C LEU A 78 7.01 0.33 -2.57
N GLN A 79 8.22 -0.04 -3.02
CA GLN A 79 8.88 -1.28 -2.56
C GLN A 79 9.19 -1.29 -1.06
N ASN A 80 9.37 -0.12 -0.45
CA ASN A 80 9.61 0.03 0.99
C ASN A 80 8.33 -0.03 1.84
N THR A 81 7.17 -0.18 1.21
CA THR A 81 5.87 -0.28 1.90
C THR A 81 5.45 -1.73 2.09
N HIS A 82 4.40 -1.96 2.88
CA HIS A 82 3.85 -3.30 3.04
C HIS A 82 3.10 -3.73 1.77
N ILE A 83 3.61 -4.79 1.11
CA ILE A 83 3.07 -5.32 -0.14
C ILE A 83 2.24 -6.56 0.19
N TYR A 84 0.96 -6.52 -0.16
CA TYR A 84 0.04 -7.62 0.07
C TYR A 84 0.00 -8.54 -1.15
N SER A 85 -0.10 -9.85 -0.93
CA SER A 85 -0.26 -10.85 -1.97
C SER A 85 -1.70 -11.33 -2.04
N TRP A 86 -2.38 -11.11 -3.15
CA TRP A 86 -3.73 -11.65 -3.37
C TRP A 86 -3.66 -13.09 -3.88
N PRO A 87 -4.50 -14.03 -3.40
CA PRO A 87 -5.48 -13.92 -2.33
C PRO A 87 -4.93 -14.26 -0.92
N LYS A 88 -3.65 -14.57 -0.79
CA LYS A 88 -3.02 -15.06 0.45
C LYS A 88 -3.23 -14.12 1.64
N ASP A 89 -3.07 -12.82 1.43
CA ASP A 89 -3.12 -11.80 2.48
C ASP A 89 -4.49 -11.09 2.51
N ARG A 90 -5.55 -11.75 2.03
CA ARG A 90 -6.92 -11.18 1.96
C ARG A 90 -7.37 -10.58 3.30
N ASP A 91 -7.18 -11.31 4.39
CA ASP A 91 -7.67 -10.88 5.71
C ASP A 91 -6.88 -9.66 6.23
N ASP A 92 -5.58 -9.57 5.93
CA ASP A 92 -4.77 -8.41 6.28
C ASP A 92 -5.10 -7.19 5.40
N ILE A 93 -5.44 -7.40 4.12
CA ILE A 93 -6.00 -6.34 3.25
C ILE A 93 -7.32 -5.82 3.83
N LEU A 94 -8.24 -6.72 4.21
CA LEU A 94 -9.53 -6.34 4.80
C LEU A 94 -9.35 -5.59 6.12
N ARG A 95 -8.46 -6.05 7.01
CA ARG A 95 -8.12 -5.33 8.25
C ARG A 95 -7.59 -3.93 7.96
N ARG A 96 -6.73 -3.78 6.96
CA ARG A 96 -6.20 -2.47 6.54
C ARG A 96 -7.32 -1.55 6.03
N LEU A 97 -8.26 -2.07 5.26
CA LEU A 97 -9.42 -1.32 4.77
C LEU A 97 -10.38 -0.91 5.89
N LEU A 98 -10.61 -1.80 6.85
CA LEU A 98 -11.48 -1.55 8.01
C LEU A 98 -10.78 -0.74 9.11
N ARG A 99 -9.48 -0.43 8.96
CA ARG A 99 -8.64 0.20 9.99
C ARG A 99 -8.64 -0.56 11.32
N VAL A 100 -8.69 -1.89 11.25
CA VAL A 100 -8.69 -2.79 12.41
C VAL A 100 -7.29 -3.34 12.65
N GLU A 101 -6.83 -3.33 13.89
CA GLU A 101 -5.54 -3.90 14.27
C GLU A 101 -5.57 -5.43 14.22
N LYS A 102 -4.45 -6.04 13.85
CA LYS A 102 -4.34 -7.50 13.79
C LYS A 102 -4.21 -8.15 15.15
N TYR A 103 -3.63 -7.42 16.10
CA TYR A 103 -3.34 -7.89 17.44
C TYR A 103 -3.92 -6.89 18.42
N ASN A 104 -4.72 -7.36 19.37
CA ASN A 104 -5.17 -6.54 20.48
C ASN A 104 -4.06 -6.56 21.55
N PRO A 105 -3.76 -5.42 22.18
CA PRO A 105 -2.81 -5.42 23.29
C PRO A 105 -3.32 -6.37 24.38
N PRO A 106 -2.42 -7.14 25.02
CA PRO A 106 -2.81 -7.97 26.15
C PRO A 106 -3.39 -7.08 27.25
N PRO A 107 -4.33 -7.60 28.06
CA PRO A 107 -4.84 -6.86 29.20
C PRO A 107 -3.68 -6.48 30.14
N ILE A 108 -3.71 -5.26 30.66
CA ILE A 108 -2.72 -4.78 31.62
C ILE A 108 -2.88 -5.63 32.89
N GLY A 109 -1.81 -6.31 33.29
CA GLY A 109 -1.78 -7.09 34.53
C GLY A 109 -1.81 -6.20 35.78
N PRO A 110 -2.04 -6.78 36.97
CA PRO A 110 -1.95 -6.03 38.22
C PRO A 110 -0.54 -5.43 38.39
N LEU A 111 -0.46 -4.26 39.05
CA LEU A 111 0.82 -3.65 39.38
C LEU A 111 1.66 -4.63 40.22
N PRO A 112 2.98 -4.73 39.96
CA PRO A 112 3.85 -5.55 40.78
C PRO A 112 3.80 -5.03 42.22
N THR A 113 3.50 -5.92 43.18
CA THR A 113 3.55 -5.59 44.60
C THR A 113 4.99 -5.78 45.08
N ILE A 114 5.63 -4.69 45.53
CA ILE A 114 6.94 -4.77 46.17
C ILE A 114 6.72 -5.26 47.60
N VAL A 115 7.26 -6.44 47.93
CA VAL A 115 7.25 -6.98 49.30
C VAL A 115 8.62 -6.75 49.92
N SER A 116 8.68 -5.96 50.99
CA SER A 116 9.87 -5.83 51.81
C SER A 116 10.04 -7.10 52.65
N VAL A 117 11.09 -7.88 52.40
CA VAL A 117 11.47 -9.02 53.25
C VAL A 117 12.45 -8.50 54.31
N PRO A 118 12.13 -8.59 55.61
CA PRO A 118 13.09 -8.23 56.67
C PRO A 118 14.27 -9.21 56.65
N ILE A 119 15.47 -8.66 56.89
CA ILE A 119 16.74 -9.40 57.02
C ILE A 119 16.82 -10.03 58.40
#